data_AF-B4CZ25-F1
#
_entry.id   AF-B4CZ25-F1
#
_cell.length_a   1.000
_cell.length_b   1.000
_cell.length_c   1.000
_cell.angle_alpha   90.00
_cell.angle_beta   90.00
_cell.angle_gamma   90.00
#
_symmetry.space_group_name_H-M   'P 1'
#
loop_
_entity.id
_entity.type
_entity.pdbx_description
1 polymer ?
#
loop_
_entity_poly.entity_id
_entity_poly.type
_entity_poly.pdbx_seq_one_letter_code
_entity_poly.pdbx_strand_id
1 'polypeptide(L)'
;MKLSEFKSHLQRTPNDQLRFALPDGGAIEAHAHITEVGRVDKAFVDCGGTVRRTAHCSLQAWVADDTDHRLLPGKLAAIIEKAAPILGDEDLDVEIEYQDGLISQFPVEAASSAGGALIFHLSTKNTDCLAKEFCLPNANQESSCCGTGGCC
;
A
#
# COMPACT_ATOMS: atom_id res chain seq x y z
N MET A 1 2.20 -5.76 2.68
CA MET A 1 1.92 -6.62 3.85
C MET A 1 0.54 -7.21 3.66
N LYS A 2 0.40 -8.50 3.98
CA LYS A 2 -0.87 -9.22 3.87
C LYS A 2 -1.81 -8.89 5.03
N LEU A 3 -3.12 -8.94 4.78
CA LEU A 3 -4.15 -8.60 5.76
C LEU A 3 -4.08 -9.48 7.00
N SER A 4 -3.80 -10.77 6.83
CA SER A 4 -3.61 -11.71 7.94
C SER A 4 -2.46 -11.29 8.86
N GLU A 5 -1.32 -10.89 8.28
CA GLU A 5 -0.14 -10.40 8.97
C GLU A 5 -0.41 -9.05 9.66
N PHE A 6 -1.05 -8.12 8.94
CA PHE A 6 -1.45 -6.82 9.47
C PHE A 6 -2.35 -6.96 10.71
N LYS A 7 -3.39 -7.79 10.63
CA LYS A 7 -4.26 -8.11 11.77
C LYS A 7 -3.48 -8.72 12.93
N SER A 8 -2.52 -9.60 12.64
CA SER A 8 -1.70 -10.23 13.68
C SER A 8 -0.87 -9.20 14.45
N HIS A 9 -0.26 -8.23 13.77
CA HIS A 9 0.46 -7.13 14.44
C HIS A 9 -0.45 -6.30 15.36
N LEU A 10 -1.65 -5.95 14.88
CA LEU A 10 -2.62 -5.19 15.67
C LEU A 10 -3.05 -5.92 16.95
N GLN A 11 -3.31 -7.23 16.83
CA GLN A 11 -3.81 -8.06 17.94
C GLN A 11 -2.73 -8.35 18.99
N ARG A 12 -1.44 -8.35 18.63
CA ARG A 12 -0.33 -8.56 19.56
C ARG A 12 -0.07 -7.37 20.47
N THR A 13 -0.42 -6.16 20.02
CA THR A 13 -0.13 -4.90 20.72
C THR A 13 -1.38 -4.01 20.84
N PRO A 14 -2.50 -4.54 21.37
CA PRO A 14 -3.81 -3.90 21.23
C PRO A 14 -3.93 -2.52 21.91
N ASN A 15 -3.07 -2.25 22.89
CA ASN A 15 -3.07 -1.04 23.71
C ASN A 15 -1.87 -0.11 23.43
N ASP A 16 -0.99 -0.47 22.51
CA ASP A 16 0.16 0.36 22.14
C ASP A 16 -0.30 1.59 21.35
N GLN A 17 0.57 2.58 21.20
CA GLN A 17 0.33 3.65 20.23
C GLN A 17 0.37 3.08 18.81
N LEU A 18 -0.57 3.47 17.96
CA LEU A 18 -0.55 3.14 16.53
C LEU A 18 0.05 4.31 15.74
N ARG A 19 0.97 4.01 14.82
CA ARG A 19 1.54 4.99 13.89
C ARG A 19 1.66 4.42 12.48
N PHE A 20 1.48 5.30 11.50
CA PHE A 20 1.75 5.02 10.10
C PHE A 20 2.85 5.96 9.63
N ALA A 21 4.05 5.43 9.40
CA ALA A 21 5.20 6.19 8.92
C ALA A 21 5.13 6.32 7.39
N LEU A 22 5.17 7.55 6.89
CA LEU A 22 5.12 7.88 5.47
C LEU A 22 6.50 7.66 4.82
N PRO A 23 6.56 7.39 3.51
CA PRO A 23 7.81 7.09 2.80
C PRO A 23 8.80 8.26 2.74
N ASP A 24 8.34 9.50 2.98
CA ASP A 24 9.16 10.71 3.03
C ASP A 24 9.81 10.96 4.41
N GLY A 25 9.58 10.06 5.38
CA GLY A 25 10.03 10.20 6.77
C GLY A 25 9.03 10.90 7.69
N GLY A 26 7.92 11.40 7.15
CA GLY A 26 6.77 11.88 7.91
C GLY A 26 5.97 10.75 8.56
N ALA A 27 4.82 11.11 9.14
CA ALA A 27 3.86 10.15 9.65
C ALA A 27 2.45 10.74 9.55
N ILE A 28 1.46 9.88 9.30
CA ILE A 28 0.06 10.24 9.47
C ILE A 28 -0.16 10.60 10.94
N GLU A 29 -0.92 11.68 11.17
CA GLU A 29 -1.20 12.20 12.50
C GLU A 29 -1.79 11.13 13.42
N ALA A 30 -1.30 11.09 14.66
CA ALA A 30 -1.73 10.08 15.64
C ALA A 30 -3.22 10.16 16.02
N HIS A 31 -3.89 11.24 15.65
CA HIS A 31 -5.33 11.45 15.83
C HIS A 31 -6.12 11.21 14.54
N ALA A 32 -5.53 10.53 13.55
CA ALA A 32 -6.27 10.08 12.37
C ALA A 32 -7.33 9.04 12.74
N HIS A 33 -8.46 9.13 12.07
CA HIS A 33 -9.57 8.20 12.14
C HIS A 33 -9.52 7.29 10.92
N ILE A 34 -9.76 5.99 11.13
CA ILE A 34 -10.10 5.11 10.01
C ILE A 34 -11.60 5.21 9.77
N THR A 35 -11.98 5.87 8.68
CA THR A 35 -13.37 6.12 8.33
C THR A 35 -13.95 5.06 7.40
N GLU A 36 -13.09 4.41 6.62
CA GLU A 36 -13.49 3.37 5.67
C GLU A 36 -12.52 2.19 5.73
N VAL A 37 -13.08 0.98 5.63
CA VAL A 37 -12.35 -0.25 5.35
C VAL A 37 -13.03 -0.88 4.15
N GLY A 38 -12.31 -0.99 3.04
CA GLY A 38 -12.87 -1.41 1.76
C GLY A 38 -12.05 -2.50 1.11
N ARG A 39 -12.73 -3.38 0.36
CA ARG A 39 -12.10 -4.21 -0.67
C ARG A 39 -12.16 -3.45 -1.98
N VAL A 40 -11.01 -3.25 -2.62
CA VAL A 40 -10.92 -2.59 -3.92
C VAL A 40 -10.52 -3.63 -4.97
N ASP A 41 -11.50 -4.05 -5.77
CA ASP A 41 -11.28 -4.89 -6.94
C ASP A 41 -11.09 -4.03 -8.19
N LYS A 42 -10.00 -4.26 -8.91
CA LYS A 42 -9.68 -3.55 -10.16
C LYS A 42 -9.49 -4.55 -11.29
N ALA A 43 -10.26 -4.38 -12.35
CA ALA A 43 -10.03 -5.03 -13.64
C ALA A 43 -9.60 -3.97 -14.66
N PHE A 44 -8.52 -4.23 -15.38
CA PHE A 44 -7.98 -3.26 -16.34
C PHE A 44 -7.26 -3.97 -17.49
N VAL A 45 -7.00 -3.23 -18.55
CA VAL A 45 -6.23 -3.69 -19.72
C VAL A 45 -4.89 -2.97 -19.72
N ASP A 46 -3.79 -3.71 -19.92
CA ASP A 46 -2.47 -3.09 -20.11
C ASP A 46 -2.25 -2.64 -21.56
N CYS A 47 -1.13 -1.99 -21.85
CA CYS A 47 -0.83 -1.50 -23.20
C CYS A 47 -0.74 -2.62 -24.26
N GLY A 48 -0.53 -3.88 -23.85
CA GLY A 48 -0.50 -5.05 -24.73
C GLY A 48 -1.87 -5.68 -24.95
N GLY A 49 -2.94 -5.14 -24.38
CA GLY A 49 -4.30 -5.69 -24.51
C GLY A 49 -4.62 -6.81 -23.51
N THR A 50 -3.73 -7.12 -22.57
CA THR A 50 -3.96 -8.18 -21.58
C THR A 50 -4.90 -7.69 -20.48
N VAL A 51 -5.99 -8.42 -20.26
CA VAL A 51 -6.88 -8.18 -19.13
C VAL A 51 -6.21 -8.64 -17.83
N ARG A 52 -6.11 -7.75 -16.86
CA ARG A 52 -5.53 -7.99 -15.54
C ARG A 52 -6.54 -7.70 -14.45
N ARG A 53 -6.38 -8.39 -13.33
CA ARG A 53 -7.19 -8.23 -12.12
C ARG A 53 -6.30 -8.11 -10.91
N THR A 54 -6.64 -7.21 -10.01
CA THR A 54 -5.96 -7.01 -8.72
C THR A 54 -7.00 -6.71 -7.65
N ALA A 55 -6.75 -7.14 -6.42
CA ALA A 55 -7.57 -6.82 -5.26
C ALA A 55 -6.67 -6.40 -4.08
N HIS A 56 -7.12 -5.43 -3.30
CA HIS A 56 -6.44 -5.01 -2.06
C HIS A 56 -7.46 -4.53 -1.02
N CYS A 57 -7.05 -4.55 0.24
CA CYS A 57 -7.76 -3.92 1.35
C CYS A 57 -7.29 -2.47 1.48
N SER A 58 -8.20 -1.51 1.36
CA SER A 58 -7.92 -0.08 1.55
C SER A 58 -8.47 0.37 2.90
N LEU A 59 -7.64 1.06 3.68
CA LEU A 59 -8.02 1.71 4.94
C LEU A 59 -7.91 3.23 4.75
N GLN A 60 -9.04 3.94 4.74
CA GLN A 60 -9.03 5.40 4.60
C GLN A 60 -8.75 6.06 5.95
N ALA A 61 -7.60 6.73 6.04
CA ALA A 61 -7.20 7.55 7.16
C ALA A 61 -7.59 9.01 6.92
N TRP A 62 -8.45 9.54 7.80
CA TRP A 62 -8.91 10.92 7.76
C TRP A 62 -8.56 11.63 9.07
N VAL A 63 -8.00 12.84 8.97
CA VAL A 63 -7.54 13.61 10.13
C VAL A 63 -8.56 14.69 10.45
N ALA A 64 -9.13 14.62 11.65
CA ALA A 64 -10.10 15.56 12.18
C ALA A 64 -9.44 16.57 13.13
N ASP A 65 -10.16 17.62 13.52
CA ASP A 65 -9.68 18.55 14.56
C ASP A 65 -9.73 17.96 15.99
N ASP A 66 -10.26 16.73 16.17
CA ASP A 66 -10.29 16.03 17.45
C ASP A 66 -8.92 15.40 17.77
N THR A 67 -8.06 16.16 18.44
CA THR A 67 -6.69 15.74 18.76
C THR A 67 -6.60 14.75 19.93
N ASP A 68 -7.66 14.61 20.73
CA ASP A 68 -7.68 13.72 21.89
C ASP A 68 -8.01 12.28 21.48
N HIS A 69 -8.66 12.09 20.33
CA HIS A 69 -8.93 10.77 19.80
C HIS A 69 -7.63 10.09 19.34
N ARG A 70 -7.36 8.89 19.85
CA ARG A 70 -6.26 8.05 19.36
C ARG A 70 -6.79 6.70 18.94
N LEU A 71 -6.50 6.32 17.70
CA LEU A 71 -6.82 4.99 17.21
C LEU A 71 -5.84 3.98 17.80
N LEU A 72 -6.32 3.10 18.68
CA LEU A 72 -5.52 2.01 19.21
C LEU A 72 -5.52 0.79 18.26
N PRO A 73 -4.44 -0.02 18.23
CA PRO A 73 -4.36 -1.19 17.37
C PRO A 73 -5.52 -2.19 17.56
N GLY A 74 -5.93 -2.43 18.81
CA GLY A 74 -7.06 -3.31 19.10
C GLY A 74 -8.39 -2.79 18.53
N LYS A 75 -8.59 -1.47 18.53
CA LYS A 75 -9.77 -0.84 17.91
C LYS A 75 -9.73 -0.99 16.38
N LEU A 76 -8.57 -0.78 15.76
CA LEU A 76 -8.42 -0.99 14.31
C LEU A 76 -8.68 -2.45 13.92
N ALA A 77 -8.17 -3.42 14.69
CA ALA A 77 -8.43 -4.83 14.44
C ALA A 77 -9.95 -5.14 14.49
N ALA A 78 -10.68 -4.56 15.43
CA ALA A 78 -12.13 -4.71 15.53
C ALA A 78 -12.88 -4.04 14.37
N ILE A 79 -12.39 -2.90 13.85
CA ILE A 79 -12.98 -2.26 12.66
C ILE A 79 -12.79 -3.15 11.43
N ILE A 80 -11.60 -3.72 11.24
CA ILE A 80 -11.31 -4.64 10.14
C ILE A 80 -12.18 -5.90 10.23
N GLU A 81 -12.40 -6.43 11.43
CA GLU A 81 -13.26 -7.59 11.63
C GLU A 81 -14.71 -7.31 11.21
N LYS A 82 -15.23 -6.10 11.46
CA LYS A 82 -16.56 -5.71 10.99
C LYS A 82 -16.65 -5.66 9.45
N ALA A 83 -15.54 -5.46 8.76
CA ALA A 83 -15.45 -5.45 7.31
C ALA A 83 -15.21 -6.85 6.70
N ALA A 84 -15.08 -7.91 7.51
CA ALA A 84 -14.83 -9.27 7.01
C ALA A 84 -15.79 -9.72 5.88
N PRO A 85 -17.12 -9.45 5.93
CA PRO A 85 -18.03 -9.85 4.86
C PRO A 85 -17.72 -9.24 3.48
N ILE A 86 -17.11 -8.06 3.43
CA ILE A 86 -16.76 -7.38 2.17
C ILE A 86 -15.32 -7.65 1.73
N LEU A 87 -14.43 -7.98 2.67
CA LEU A 87 -13.04 -8.36 2.37
C LEU A 87 -12.97 -9.77 1.76
N GLY A 88 -13.88 -10.66 2.16
CA GLY A 88 -13.91 -12.05 1.70
C GLY A 88 -12.80 -12.89 2.33
N ASP A 89 -12.51 -14.05 1.73
CA ASP A 89 -11.56 -15.04 2.26
C ASP A 89 -10.14 -14.89 1.71
N GLU A 90 -9.91 -13.96 0.78
CA GLU A 90 -8.59 -13.72 0.19
C GLU A 90 -7.67 -12.97 1.16
N ASP A 91 -6.41 -13.37 1.22
CA ASP A 91 -5.39 -12.65 1.98
C ASP A 91 -4.88 -11.45 1.16
N LEU A 92 -5.64 -10.36 1.23
CA LEU A 92 -5.43 -9.14 0.47
C LEU A 92 -4.17 -8.38 0.95
N ASP A 93 -3.49 -7.69 0.03
CA ASP A 93 -2.52 -6.68 0.42
C ASP A 93 -3.23 -5.47 1.05
N VAL A 94 -2.61 -4.88 2.08
CA VAL A 94 -3.16 -3.72 2.79
C VAL A 94 -2.54 -2.44 2.28
N GLU A 95 -3.39 -1.45 1.99
CA GLU A 95 -3.01 -0.09 1.65
C GLU A 95 -3.71 0.90 2.59
N ILE A 96 -3.02 2.00 2.90
CA ILE A 96 -3.58 3.15 3.61
C ILE A 96 -3.87 4.24 2.59
N GLU A 97 -5.12 4.68 2.52
CA GLU A 97 -5.50 5.87 1.76
C GLU A 97 -5.45 7.08 2.68
N TYR A 98 -4.72 8.11 2.28
CA TYR A 98 -4.50 9.30 3.08
C TYR A 98 -4.38 10.54 2.20
N GLN A 99 -4.91 11.67 2.67
CA GLN A 99 -4.89 12.93 1.96
C GLN A 99 -3.93 13.91 2.62
N ASP A 100 -2.87 14.27 1.90
CA ASP A 100 -2.03 15.42 2.20
C ASP A 100 -1.72 16.15 0.88
N GLY A 101 -2.41 17.27 0.65
CA GLY A 101 -2.50 17.95 -0.65
C GLY A 101 -3.28 17.16 -1.73
N LEU A 102 -2.99 15.88 -1.89
CA LEU A 102 -3.63 14.93 -2.80
C LEU A 102 -4.00 13.64 -2.05
N ILE A 103 -5.09 13.00 -2.47
CA ILE A 103 -5.42 11.64 -2.00
C ILE A 103 -4.41 10.68 -2.61
N SER A 104 -3.70 9.96 -1.74
CA SER A 104 -2.66 8.99 -2.11
C SER A 104 -2.93 7.65 -1.44
N GLN A 105 -2.53 6.57 -2.12
CA GLN A 105 -2.61 5.21 -1.60
C GLN A 105 -1.22 4.68 -1.31
N PHE A 106 -1.01 4.22 -0.09
CA PHE A 106 0.28 3.77 0.40
C PHE A 106 0.23 2.30 0.82
N PRO A 107 0.91 1.39 0.12
CA PRO A 107 1.04 0.02 0.55
C PRO A 107 1.75 -0.07 1.90
N VAL A 108 1.26 -0.93 2.79
CA VAL A 108 1.95 -1.23 4.04
C VAL A 108 3.10 -2.18 3.73
N GLU A 109 4.35 -1.72 3.87
CA GLU A 109 5.53 -2.50 3.51
C GLU A 109 6.02 -3.36 4.68
N ALA A 110 6.10 -2.78 5.87
CA ALA A 110 6.64 -3.44 7.05
C ALA A 110 5.93 -2.99 8.35
N ALA A 111 6.16 -3.73 9.44
CA ALA A 111 5.76 -3.33 10.78
C ALA A 111 6.92 -3.47 11.76
N SER A 112 6.98 -2.58 12.74
CA SER A 112 7.95 -2.62 13.83
C SER A 112 7.31 -2.17 15.13
N SER A 113 7.82 -2.68 16.25
CA SER A 113 7.39 -2.26 17.59
C SER A 113 8.56 -1.67 18.36
N ALA A 114 8.44 -0.42 18.80
CA ALA A 114 9.48 0.26 19.57
C ALA A 114 8.85 1.29 20.52
N GLY A 115 9.34 1.36 21.77
CA GLY A 115 8.92 2.38 22.73
C GLY A 115 7.42 2.39 23.09
N GLY A 116 6.75 1.23 23.05
CA GLY A 116 5.30 1.13 23.30
C GLY A 116 4.44 1.63 22.13
N ALA A 117 5.00 1.66 20.93
CA ALA A 117 4.29 1.97 19.69
C ALA A 117 4.45 0.84 18.67
N LEU A 118 3.34 0.49 18.02
CA LEU A 118 3.29 -0.25 16.77
C LEU A 118 3.35 0.73 15.60
N ILE A 119 4.36 0.59 14.76
CA ILE A 119 4.61 1.44 13.61
C ILE A 119 4.48 0.59 12.35
N PHE A 120 3.54 0.95 11.49
CA PHE A 120 3.48 0.45 10.12
C PHE A 120 4.24 1.39 9.19
N HIS A 121 5.17 0.84 8.42
CA HIS A 121 5.97 1.57 7.45
C HIS A 121 5.28 1.50 6.10
N LEU A 122 4.95 2.67 5.56
CA LEU A 122 4.25 2.83 4.31
C LEU A 122 5.24 3.08 3.17
N SER A 123 4.96 2.51 1.99
CA SER A 123 5.77 2.70 0.79
C SER A 123 5.05 3.53 -0.27
N THR A 124 5.80 3.99 -1.27
CA THR A 124 5.23 4.72 -2.41
C THR A 124 4.67 3.75 -3.45
N LYS A 125 3.42 3.97 -3.85
CA LYS A 125 2.79 3.25 -4.97
C LYS A 125 3.16 3.92 -6.29
N ASN A 126 3.91 3.22 -7.13
CA ASN A 126 4.34 3.74 -8.43
C ASN A 126 3.46 3.21 -9.56
N THR A 127 3.23 4.04 -10.58
CA THR A 127 2.67 3.58 -11.85
C THR A 127 3.68 2.70 -12.58
N ASP A 128 3.21 1.64 -13.26
CA ASP A 128 4.06 0.79 -14.11
C ASP A 128 3.35 0.44 -15.42
N CYS A 129 4.13 0.34 -16.50
CA CYS A 129 3.66 -0.28 -17.73
C CYS A 129 3.95 -1.78 -17.65
N LEU A 130 2.89 -2.59 -17.59
CA LEU A 130 3.01 -4.04 -17.43
C LEU A 130 3.31 -4.79 -18.74
N ALA A 131 3.29 -4.08 -19.88
CA ALA A 131 3.56 -4.60 -21.22
C ALA A 131 4.90 -4.03 -21.72
N LYS A 132 5.98 -4.31 -20.97
CA LYS A 132 7.29 -3.66 -21.12
C LYS A 132 7.92 -3.91 -22.48
N GLU A 133 7.68 -5.08 -23.06
CA GLU A 133 8.14 -5.49 -24.39
C GLU A 133 7.57 -4.63 -25.52
N PHE A 134 6.39 -4.01 -25.33
CA PHE A 134 5.77 -3.14 -26.32
C PHE A 134 6.14 -1.66 -26.12
N CYS A 135 6.33 -1.24 -24.87
CA CYS A 135 6.41 0.18 -24.52
C CYS A 135 7.81 0.67 -24.18
N LEU A 136 8.78 -0.22 -23.91
CA LEU A 136 10.16 0.17 -23.65
C LEU A 136 11.00 0.00 -24.93
N PRO A 137 11.46 1.09 -25.56
CA PRO A 137 12.39 0.98 -26.67
C PRO A 137 13.72 0.37 -26.16
N ASN A 138 14.10 -0.79 -26.68
CA ASN A 138 15.42 -1.43 -26.55
C ASN A 138 15.80 -2.05 -25.18
N ALA A 139 15.00 -2.94 -24.60
CA ALA A 139 15.51 -3.86 -23.57
C ALA A 139 16.44 -4.97 -24.15
N ASN A 140 16.63 -5.01 -25.47
CA ASN A 140 17.37 -6.06 -26.19
C ASN A 140 18.34 -5.54 -27.26
N GLN A 141 18.88 -4.32 -27.11
CA GLN A 141 20.01 -3.89 -27.92
C GLN A 141 21.30 -3.89 -27.08
N GLU A 142 21.77 -5.10 -26.76
CA GLU A 142 23.20 -5.30 -26.56
C GLU A 142 23.91 -5.03 -27.90
N SER A 143 24.55 -3.86 -27.96
CA SER A 143 25.84 -3.63 -28.62
C SER A 143 26.19 -4.54 -29.81
N SER A 144 25.68 -4.22 -31.00
CA SER A 144 26.31 -4.60 -32.28
C SER A 144 26.46 -3.39 -33.20
N CYS A 145 26.99 -2.29 -32.65
CA CYS A 145 27.38 -1.10 -33.42
C CYS A 145 28.85 -0.69 -33.20
N CYS A 146 29.70 -1.65 -32.82
CA CYS A 146 31.14 -1.51 -33.03
C CYS A 146 31.44 -1.89 -34.48
N GLY A 147 31.45 -0.87 -35.34
CA GLY A 147 31.94 -1.00 -36.70
C GLY A 147 33.40 -1.43 -36.71
N THR A 148 33.66 -2.57 -37.32
CA THR A 148 35.00 -2.95 -37.78
C THR A 148 34.88 -3.65 -39.11
N GLY A 149 35.35 -2.96 -40.16
CA GLY A 149 36.11 -3.60 -41.23
C GLY A 149 35.38 -3.93 -42.53
N GLY A 150 35.57 -3.05 -43.53
CA GLY A 150 35.99 -3.42 -44.88
C GLY A 150 34.91 -3.84 -45.88
N CYS A 151 34.81 -3.12 -47.01
CA CYS A 151 35.56 -3.45 -48.25
C CYS A 151 35.01 -2.70 -49.48
N CYS A 152 35.96 -2.17 -50.26
CA CYS A 152 35.94 -1.77 -51.67
C CYS A 152 35.01 -0.65 -52.14
#